data_AF-A0A9X2U607-F1
#
_entry.id   AF-A0A9X2U607-F1
#
_cell.length_a   1.000
_cell.length_b   1.000
_cell.length_c   1.000
_cell.angle_alpha   90.00
_cell.angle_beta   90.00
_cell.angle_gamma   90.00
#
_symmetry.space_group_name_H-M   'P 1'
#
loop_
_entity.id
_entity.type
_entity.pdbx_description
1 polymer ?
#
loop_
_entity_poly.entity_id
_entity_poly.type
_entity_poly.pdbx_seq_one_letter_code
_entity_poly.pdbx_strand_id
1 'polypeptide(L)'
;MPRPFYDDWSRRRRPAAQALWHWHSALKSPAVPKDEDVKAYFDEERARAESGRPLRGMPEETASAAYEACETHGLTLDWLGTQVEAARLFVGETRFEDADQLETFVRLWAVPHARLLAHLAGLTNSVQIGWVDELARGFFHLAHLLRLPADLARGRLFVPLDELRQYEVSAEQLRTGPATEGARRLLWKQSVRARDALQRGRSLADDLGLRKRYALLRYWHGALALLNELDRRDYDLWAAPIELSRLRRLEVYLLMLFGRR
;
A
#
# COMPACT_ATOMS: atom_id res chain seq x y z
N MET A 1 0.02 -8.75 4.19
CA MET A 1 0.15 -7.28 4.39
C MET A 1 -0.94 -6.90 5.37
N PRO A 2 -0.64 -6.13 6.43
CA PRO A 2 -1.73 -5.50 7.17
C PRO A 2 -2.59 -4.73 6.16
N ARG A 3 -3.92 -4.81 6.31
CA ARG A 3 -4.88 -4.06 5.50
C ARG A 3 -5.35 -2.90 6.37
N PRO A 4 -4.73 -1.71 6.29
CA PRO A 4 -5.18 -0.58 7.07
C PRO A 4 -6.65 -0.32 6.81
N PHE A 5 -7.40 -0.09 7.88
CA PHE A 5 -8.84 0.16 7.81
C PHE A 5 -9.58 -0.96 7.08
N TYR A 6 -9.29 -2.23 7.40
CA TYR A 6 -10.10 -3.36 6.91
C TYR A 6 -11.35 -3.55 7.78
N ASP A 7 -11.19 -3.57 9.10
CA ASP A 7 -12.29 -3.83 10.05
C ASP A 7 -12.80 -2.60 10.82
N ASP A 8 -12.08 -1.48 10.73
CA ASP A 8 -12.29 -0.25 11.50
C ASP A 8 -13.45 0.64 11.02
N TRP A 9 -14.53 -0.01 10.57
CA TRP A 9 -15.71 0.61 10.01
C TRP A 9 -16.95 0.29 10.83
N SER A 10 -17.95 1.17 10.73
CA SER A 10 -19.30 0.86 11.21
C SER A 10 -19.87 -0.35 10.47
N ARG A 11 -20.84 -1.04 11.07
CA ARG A 11 -21.52 -2.20 10.43
C ARG A 11 -22.04 -1.88 9.02
N ARG A 12 -22.45 -0.63 8.78
CA ARG A 12 -22.95 -0.15 7.48
C ARG A 12 -21.87 0.00 6.41
N ARG A 13 -20.63 0.38 6.77
CA ARG A 13 -19.55 0.68 5.81
C ARG A 13 -18.50 -0.43 5.70
N ARG A 14 -18.46 -1.36 6.65
CA ARG A 14 -17.49 -2.46 6.67
C ARG A 14 -17.56 -3.35 5.41
N PRO A 15 -18.75 -3.80 4.93
CA PRO A 15 -18.80 -4.62 3.73
C PRO A 15 -18.19 -3.93 2.51
N ALA A 16 -18.51 -2.64 2.32
CA ALA A 16 -17.92 -1.83 1.24
C ALA A 16 -16.39 -1.74 1.35
N ALA A 17 -15.85 -1.44 2.53
CA ALA A 17 -14.40 -1.39 2.73
C ALA A 17 -13.72 -2.74 2.45
N GLN A 18 -14.33 -3.85 2.86
CA GLN A 18 -13.81 -5.19 2.61
C GLN A 18 -13.86 -5.53 1.11
N ALA A 19 -14.93 -5.18 0.40
CA ALA A 19 -15.05 -5.36 -1.04
C ALA A 19 -13.94 -4.60 -1.81
N LEU A 20 -13.69 -3.34 -1.45
CA LEU A 20 -12.60 -2.55 -2.04
C LEU A 20 -11.22 -3.18 -1.78
N TRP A 21 -10.99 -3.77 -0.60
CA TRP A 21 -9.75 -4.48 -0.29
C TRP A 21 -9.62 -5.81 -1.04
N HIS A 22 -10.72 -6.52 -1.27
CA HIS A 22 -10.75 -7.75 -2.07
C HIS A 22 -10.42 -7.43 -3.53
N TRP A 23 -11.03 -6.40 -4.11
CA TRP A 23 -10.67 -5.85 -5.42
C TRP A 23 -9.16 -5.57 -5.53
N HIS A 24 -8.64 -4.73 -4.63
CA HIS A 24 -7.23 -4.34 -4.65
C HIS A 24 -6.27 -5.54 -4.46
N SER A 25 -6.70 -6.56 -3.70
CA SER A 25 -5.90 -7.77 -3.48
C SER A 25 -5.91 -8.69 -4.71
N ALA A 26 -7.05 -8.85 -5.38
CA ALA A 26 -7.21 -9.70 -6.55
C ALA A 26 -6.33 -9.24 -7.73
N LEU A 27 -6.16 -7.92 -7.88
CA LEU A 27 -5.31 -7.34 -8.92
C LEU A 27 -3.80 -7.60 -8.75
N LYS A 28 -3.34 -8.14 -7.61
CA LYS A 28 -1.91 -8.39 -7.37
C LYS A 28 -1.35 -9.61 -8.09
N SER A 29 -2.21 -10.44 -8.66
CA SER A 29 -1.84 -11.67 -9.38
C SER A 29 -2.68 -11.78 -10.65
N PRO A 30 -2.47 -10.87 -11.63
CA PRO A 30 -3.28 -10.88 -12.84
C PRO A 30 -3.03 -12.13 -13.69
N ALA A 31 -4.09 -12.63 -14.32
CA ALA A 31 -4.05 -13.74 -15.25
C ALA A 31 -4.33 -13.23 -16.67
N VAL A 32 -3.26 -12.86 -17.40
CA VAL A 32 -3.35 -12.44 -18.80
C VAL A 32 -3.20 -13.67 -19.70
N PRO A 33 -4.09 -13.87 -20.69
CA PRO A 33 -3.94 -14.92 -21.69
C PRO A 33 -2.61 -14.80 -22.45
N LYS A 34 -1.95 -15.93 -22.73
CA LYS A 34 -0.58 -15.95 -23.30
C LYS A 34 -0.45 -15.28 -24.67
N ASP A 35 -1.53 -15.25 -25.44
CA ASP A 35 -1.54 -14.75 -26.82
C ASP A 35 -2.00 -13.29 -26.92
N GLU A 36 -2.27 -12.62 -25.80
CA GLU A 36 -2.72 -11.23 -25.77
C GLU A 36 -1.58 -10.27 -25.42
N ASP A 37 -1.56 -9.09 -26.07
CA ASP A 37 -0.69 -7.99 -25.68
C ASP A 37 -1.09 -7.48 -24.28
N VAL A 38 -0.13 -7.47 -23.35
CA VAL A 38 -0.39 -7.10 -21.95
C VAL A 38 -0.95 -5.68 -21.85
N LYS A 39 -0.45 -4.72 -22.64
CA LYS A 39 -0.91 -3.34 -22.56
C LYS A 39 -2.35 -3.23 -23.06
N ALA A 40 -2.65 -3.78 -24.24
CA ALA A 40 -3.98 -3.78 -24.83
C ALA A 40 -4.99 -4.49 -23.90
N TYR A 41 -4.62 -5.62 -23.32
CA TYR A 41 -5.45 -6.33 -22.35
C TYR A 41 -5.85 -5.43 -21.16
N PHE A 42 -4.89 -4.75 -20.54
CA PHE A 42 -5.18 -3.88 -19.39
C PHE A 42 -5.90 -2.58 -19.76
N ASP A 43 -5.69 -2.04 -20.96
CA ASP A 43 -6.46 -0.90 -21.46
C ASP A 43 -7.95 -1.27 -21.61
N GLU A 44 -8.24 -2.47 -22.13
CA GLU A 44 -9.61 -3.00 -22.22
C GLU A 44 -10.21 -3.31 -20.84
N GLU A 45 -9.46 -3.95 -19.95
CA GLU A 45 -9.92 -4.26 -18.59
C GLU A 45 -10.16 -2.98 -17.78
N ARG A 46 -9.35 -1.93 -17.96
CA ARG A 46 -9.61 -0.61 -17.38
C ARG A 46 -10.94 -0.05 -17.88
N ALA A 47 -11.18 -0.06 -19.18
CA ALA A 47 -12.44 0.42 -19.76
C ALA A 47 -13.65 -0.41 -19.32
N ARG A 48 -13.46 -1.69 -18.99
CA ARG A 48 -14.50 -2.53 -18.35
C ARG A 48 -14.76 -2.09 -16.91
N ALA A 49 -13.71 -1.86 -16.11
CA ALA A 49 -13.84 -1.41 -14.73
C ALA A 49 -14.54 -0.06 -14.62
N GLU A 50 -14.16 0.91 -15.46
CA GLU A 50 -14.74 2.26 -15.47
C GLU A 50 -16.20 2.28 -15.90
N SER A 51 -16.65 1.25 -16.63
CA SER A 51 -18.05 1.07 -17.02
C SER A 51 -18.83 0.11 -16.13
N GLY A 52 -18.25 -0.39 -15.03
CA GLY A 52 -18.89 -1.37 -14.13
C GLY A 52 -19.15 -2.74 -14.77
N ARG A 53 -18.40 -3.09 -15.82
CA ARG A 53 -18.50 -4.41 -16.48
C ARG A 53 -17.61 -5.44 -15.76
N PRO A 54 -17.95 -6.73 -15.81
CA PRO A 54 -17.07 -7.79 -15.32
C PRO A 54 -15.69 -7.75 -15.97
N LEU A 55 -14.67 -8.03 -15.16
CA LEU A 55 -13.28 -8.18 -15.59
C LEU A 55 -13.00 -9.64 -15.96
N ARG A 56 -12.22 -9.87 -17.02
CA ARG A 56 -11.81 -11.22 -17.46
C ARG A 56 -10.88 -11.87 -16.45
N GLY A 57 -10.02 -11.09 -15.81
CA GLY A 57 -8.97 -11.56 -14.89
C GLY A 57 -9.35 -11.57 -13.41
N MET A 58 -10.61 -11.28 -13.05
CA MET A 58 -11.06 -11.17 -11.65
C MET A 58 -12.34 -11.99 -11.43
N PRO A 59 -12.50 -12.67 -10.26
CA PRO A 59 -13.75 -13.32 -9.91
C PRO A 59 -14.93 -12.35 -9.95
N GLU A 60 -16.04 -12.78 -10.55
CA GLU A 60 -17.23 -11.95 -10.73
C GLU A 60 -17.77 -11.42 -9.40
N GLU A 61 -17.79 -12.24 -8.33
CA GLU A 61 -18.28 -11.78 -7.03
C GLU A 61 -17.39 -10.67 -6.43
N THR A 62 -16.08 -10.71 -6.72
CA THR A 62 -15.15 -9.67 -6.24
C THR A 62 -15.37 -8.36 -6.98
N ALA A 63 -15.55 -8.42 -8.31
CA ALA A 63 -15.80 -7.24 -9.13
C ALA A 63 -17.15 -6.61 -8.77
N SER A 64 -18.21 -7.40 -8.75
CA SER A 64 -19.58 -6.97 -8.45
C SER A 64 -19.69 -6.34 -7.05
N ALA A 65 -19.08 -6.94 -6.02
CA ALA A 65 -19.11 -6.37 -4.68
C ALA A 65 -18.41 -5.00 -4.60
N ALA A 66 -17.33 -4.78 -5.37
CA ALA A 66 -16.65 -3.50 -5.43
C ALA A 66 -17.46 -2.44 -6.17
N TYR A 67 -18.15 -2.83 -7.26
CA TYR A 67 -19.05 -1.94 -7.99
C TYR A 67 -20.27 -1.55 -7.15
N GLU A 68 -20.90 -2.50 -6.47
CA GLU A 68 -22.01 -2.25 -5.54
C GLU A 68 -21.58 -1.29 -4.41
N ALA A 69 -20.38 -1.47 -3.88
CA ALA A 69 -19.80 -0.56 -2.88
C ALA A 69 -19.64 0.87 -3.44
N CYS A 70 -19.21 1.00 -4.70
CA CYS A 70 -19.06 2.30 -5.35
C CYS A 70 -20.42 2.95 -5.61
N GLU A 71 -21.39 2.21 -6.14
CA GLU A 71 -22.75 2.68 -6.39
C GLU A 71 -23.43 3.14 -5.08
N THR A 72 -23.43 2.27 -4.06
CA THR A 72 -24.09 2.52 -2.77
C THR A 72 -23.54 3.75 -2.03
N HIS A 73 -22.25 4.05 -2.23
CA HIS A 73 -21.56 5.12 -1.51
C HIS A 73 -21.13 6.29 -2.39
N GLY A 74 -21.52 6.32 -3.68
CA GLY A 74 -21.16 7.39 -4.61
C GLY A 74 -19.65 7.52 -4.83
N LEU A 75 -18.92 6.39 -4.86
CA LEU A 75 -17.49 6.37 -5.15
C LEU A 75 -17.27 6.29 -6.67
N THR A 76 -16.21 6.91 -7.16
CA THR A 76 -15.88 6.86 -8.60
C THR A 76 -15.29 5.51 -9.00
N LEU A 77 -15.73 4.98 -10.15
CA LEU A 77 -15.15 3.78 -10.76
C LEU A 77 -13.78 4.06 -11.41
N ASP A 78 -13.44 5.33 -11.68
CA ASP A 78 -12.13 5.73 -12.22
C ASP A 78 -10.97 5.25 -11.35
N TRP A 79 -11.14 5.27 -10.02
CA TRP A 79 -10.10 4.76 -9.11
C TRP A 79 -10.00 3.23 -9.09
N LEU A 80 -11.06 2.51 -9.46
CA LEU A 80 -10.97 1.07 -9.72
C LEU A 80 -10.21 0.82 -11.03
N GLY A 81 -10.55 1.54 -12.10
CA GLY A 81 -9.87 1.49 -13.39
C GLY A 81 -8.38 1.84 -13.31
N THR A 82 -8.03 2.88 -12.55
CA THR A 82 -6.63 3.29 -12.32
C THR A 82 -5.81 2.16 -11.68
N GLN A 83 -6.39 1.43 -10.71
CA GLN A 83 -5.72 0.27 -10.11
C GLN A 83 -5.55 -0.88 -11.12
N VAL A 84 -6.52 -1.09 -12.01
CA VAL A 84 -6.41 -2.09 -13.10
C VAL A 84 -5.25 -1.73 -14.03
N GLU A 85 -5.12 -0.48 -14.43
CA GLU A 85 -3.98 -0.02 -15.25
C GLU A 85 -2.64 -0.33 -14.56
N ALA A 86 -2.51 0.01 -13.28
CA ALA A 86 -1.30 -0.26 -12.53
C ALA A 86 -1.02 -1.77 -12.36
N ALA A 87 -2.06 -2.60 -12.31
CA ALA A 87 -1.94 -4.05 -12.15
C ALA A 87 -1.09 -4.71 -13.24
N ARG A 88 -0.95 -4.08 -14.42
CA ARG A 88 -0.09 -4.57 -15.51
C ARG A 88 1.35 -4.82 -15.09
N LEU A 89 1.87 -4.02 -14.15
CA LEU A 89 3.26 -4.18 -13.66
C LEU A 89 3.44 -5.42 -12.77
N PHE A 90 2.37 -6.12 -12.41
CA PHE A 90 2.46 -7.42 -11.75
C PHE A 90 2.51 -8.61 -12.72
N VAL A 91 2.44 -8.36 -14.04
CA VAL A 91 2.71 -9.38 -15.06
C VAL A 91 4.22 -9.53 -15.20
N GLY A 92 4.76 -10.67 -14.77
CA GLY A 92 6.19 -10.94 -14.80
C GLY A 92 6.96 -10.27 -13.66
N GLU A 93 8.18 -9.81 -13.94
CA GLU A 93 9.03 -9.12 -12.97
C GLU A 93 8.57 -7.67 -12.76
N THR A 94 8.48 -7.22 -11.51
CA THR A 94 8.18 -5.82 -11.16
C THR A 94 9.47 -5.12 -10.75
N ARG A 95 9.93 -4.15 -11.56
CA ARG A 95 11.11 -3.31 -11.29
C ARG A 95 10.87 -1.88 -11.76
N PHE A 96 11.61 -0.95 -11.18
CA PHE A 96 11.54 0.48 -11.48
C PHE A 96 12.96 1.00 -11.68
N GLU A 97 13.23 1.70 -12.78
CA GLU A 97 14.57 2.21 -13.08
C GLU A 97 15.01 3.27 -12.07
N ASP A 98 14.07 4.14 -11.70
CA ASP A 98 14.28 5.29 -10.83
C ASP A 98 13.11 5.49 -9.85
N ALA A 99 13.29 6.46 -8.94
CA ALA A 99 12.28 6.81 -7.95
C ALA A 99 10.98 7.37 -8.56
N ASP A 100 11.05 8.04 -9.71
CA ASP A 100 9.89 8.67 -10.35
C ASP A 100 8.95 7.62 -10.96
N GLN A 101 9.51 6.56 -11.53
CA GLN A 101 8.75 5.40 -12.01
C GLN A 101 8.06 4.68 -10.85
N LEU A 102 8.76 4.47 -9.73
CA LEU A 102 8.18 3.88 -8.52
C LEU A 102 7.05 4.76 -7.97
N GLU A 103 7.27 6.06 -7.82
CA GLU A 103 6.25 7.00 -7.33
C GLU A 103 5.05 7.09 -8.29
N THR A 104 5.28 6.96 -9.60
CA THR A 104 4.20 6.84 -10.59
C THR A 104 3.36 5.59 -10.35
N PHE A 105 3.99 4.44 -10.11
CA PHE A 105 3.25 3.24 -9.74
C PHE A 105 2.48 3.41 -8.43
N VAL A 106 3.09 3.99 -7.38
CA VAL A 106 2.40 4.23 -6.11
C VAL A 106 1.17 5.12 -6.28
N ARG A 107 1.27 6.16 -7.12
CA ARG A 107 0.16 7.06 -7.46
C ARG A 107 -0.97 6.36 -8.20
N LEU A 108 -0.69 5.36 -9.03
CA LEU A 108 -1.70 4.60 -9.77
C LEU A 108 -2.21 3.38 -9.00
N TRP A 109 -1.49 2.93 -7.97
CA TRP A 109 -1.80 1.70 -7.24
C TRP A 109 -2.37 1.95 -5.84
N ALA A 110 -1.57 2.54 -4.95
CA ALA A 110 -1.93 2.68 -3.53
C ALA A 110 -2.84 3.89 -3.27
N VAL A 111 -2.56 5.00 -3.95
CA VAL A 111 -3.29 6.27 -3.80
C VAL A 111 -4.79 6.15 -4.17
N PRO A 112 -5.20 5.64 -5.35
CA PRO A 112 -6.62 5.50 -5.69
C PRO A 112 -7.37 4.60 -4.71
N HIS A 113 -6.73 3.53 -4.22
CA HIS A 113 -7.32 2.69 -3.18
C HIS A 113 -7.56 3.47 -1.88
N ALA A 114 -6.58 4.24 -1.41
CA ALA A 114 -6.72 5.06 -0.23
C ALA A 114 -7.80 6.14 -0.39
N ARG A 115 -7.92 6.74 -1.57
CA ARG A 115 -8.96 7.72 -1.90
C ARG A 115 -10.36 7.10 -1.90
N LEU A 116 -10.54 5.87 -2.38
CA LEU A 116 -11.79 5.12 -2.26
C LEU A 116 -12.20 4.96 -0.78
N LEU A 117 -11.25 4.57 0.08
CA LEU A 117 -11.50 4.47 1.52
C LEU A 117 -11.78 5.84 2.15
N ALA A 118 -11.06 6.89 1.76
CA ALA A 118 -11.28 8.25 2.26
C ALA A 118 -12.68 8.78 1.92
N HIS A 119 -13.13 8.60 0.67
CA HIS A 119 -14.49 8.95 0.24
C HIS A 119 -15.54 8.11 0.96
N LEU A 120 -15.30 6.80 1.15
CA LEU A 120 -16.17 5.96 1.98
C LEU A 120 -16.23 6.47 3.43
N ALA A 121 -15.15 7.05 3.95
CA ALA A 121 -15.13 7.72 5.24
C ALA A 121 -15.84 9.10 5.22
N GLY A 122 -16.20 9.64 4.06
CA GLY A 122 -16.79 10.96 3.89
C GLY A 122 -15.78 12.10 3.90
N LEU A 123 -14.53 11.81 3.53
CA LEU A 123 -13.47 12.81 3.33
C LEU A 123 -13.43 13.15 1.85
N THR A 124 -13.69 14.41 1.52
CA THR A 124 -13.83 14.86 0.11
C THR A 124 -13.10 16.16 -0.17
N ASN A 125 -12.65 16.90 0.84
CA ASN A 125 -11.94 18.16 0.61
C ASN A 125 -10.50 17.89 0.15
N SER A 126 -9.97 18.77 -0.71
CA SER A 126 -8.68 18.57 -1.37
C SER A 126 -7.49 18.48 -0.41
N VAL A 127 -7.53 19.20 0.72
CA VAL A 127 -6.47 19.16 1.74
C VAL A 127 -6.42 17.80 2.43
N GLN A 128 -7.57 17.27 2.85
CA GLN A 128 -7.68 15.92 3.41
C GLN A 128 -7.19 14.87 2.42
N ILE A 129 -7.58 14.99 1.15
CA ILE A 129 -7.15 14.06 0.10
C ILE A 129 -5.63 14.12 -0.10
N GLY A 130 -5.02 15.31 -0.05
CA GLY A 130 -3.57 15.45 -0.07
C GLY A 130 -2.88 14.67 1.06
N TRP A 131 -3.40 14.76 2.29
CA TRP A 131 -2.85 13.97 3.40
C TRP A 131 -3.10 12.46 3.27
N VAL A 132 -4.25 12.05 2.72
CA VAL A 132 -4.56 10.65 2.41
C VAL A 132 -3.56 10.08 1.42
N ASP A 133 -3.22 10.84 0.37
CA ASP A 133 -2.26 10.41 -0.64
C ASP A 133 -0.88 10.16 -0.01
N GLU A 134 -0.42 11.05 0.87
CA GLU A 134 0.85 10.91 1.58
C GLU A 134 0.86 9.71 2.54
N LEU A 135 -0.24 9.49 3.28
CA LEU A 135 -0.39 8.27 4.09
C LEU A 135 -0.33 7.02 3.21
N ALA A 136 -1.00 7.02 2.06
CA ALA A 136 -1.00 5.88 1.12
C ALA A 136 0.42 5.55 0.64
N ARG A 137 1.20 6.57 0.27
CA ARG A 137 2.62 6.42 -0.10
C ARG A 137 3.44 5.84 1.05
N GLY A 138 3.30 6.41 2.25
CA GLY A 138 4.03 5.97 3.43
C GLY A 138 3.74 4.52 3.83
N PHE A 139 2.46 4.13 3.85
CA PHE A 139 2.05 2.75 4.14
C PHE A 139 2.49 1.77 3.04
N PHE A 140 2.46 2.18 1.78
CA PHE A 140 2.96 1.38 0.67
C PHE A 140 4.45 1.06 0.84
N HIS A 141 5.27 2.10 1.00
CA HIS A 141 6.73 1.96 1.13
C HIS A 141 7.10 1.12 2.34
N LEU A 142 6.50 1.41 3.51
CA LEU A 142 6.73 0.61 4.71
C LEU A 142 6.39 -0.86 4.47
N ALA A 143 5.20 -1.13 3.95
CA ALA A 143 4.74 -2.51 3.86
C ALA A 143 5.48 -3.33 2.80
N HIS A 144 6.04 -2.70 1.75
CA HIS A 144 6.95 -3.36 0.82
C HIS A 144 8.37 -3.51 1.37
N LEU A 145 8.85 -2.57 2.19
CA LEU A 145 10.11 -2.71 2.91
C LEU A 145 10.08 -3.91 3.87
N LEU A 146 9.01 -4.04 4.68
CA LEU A 146 8.83 -5.18 5.61
C LEU A 146 8.69 -6.53 4.89
N ARG A 147 8.32 -6.51 3.61
CA ARG A 147 8.09 -7.70 2.79
C ARG A 147 9.15 -7.93 1.75
N LEU A 148 10.22 -7.15 1.74
CA LEU A 148 11.23 -7.18 0.68
C LEU A 148 11.69 -8.62 0.34
N PRO A 149 12.03 -9.52 1.30
CA PRO A 149 12.41 -10.89 0.96
C PRO A 149 11.30 -11.67 0.23
N ALA A 150 10.06 -11.52 0.69
CA ALA A 150 8.90 -12.20 0.12
C ALA A 150 8.50 -11.63 -1.26
N ASP A 151 8.73 -10.34 -1.49
CA ASP A 151 8.47 -9.69 -2.76
C ASP A 151 9.57 -10.05 -3.78
N LEU A 152 10.84 -10.10 -3.35
CA LEU A 152 11.96 -10.59 -4.17
C LEU A 152 11.78 -12.04 -4.61
N ALA A 153 11.31 -12.91 -3.71
CA ALA A 153 10.98 -14.31 -4.05
C ALA A 153 9.87 -14.43 -5.11
N ARG A 154 9.09 -13.36 -5.34
CA ARG A 154 8.06 -13.27 -6.38
C ARG A 154 8.50 -12.45 -7.60
N GLY A 155 9.79 -12.11 -7.70
CA GLY A 155 10.32 -11.28 -8.79
C GLY A 155 9.91 -9.82 -8.69
N ARG A 156 9.61 -9.30 -7.50
CA ARG A 156 9.14 -7.91 -7.28
C ARG A 156 10.14 -7.14 -6.43
N LEU A 157 10.56 -5.98 -6.94
CA LEU A 157 11.46 -5.07 -6.25
C LEU A 157 10.88 -3.65 -6.28
N PHE A 158 10.38 -3.21 -5.12
CA PHE A 158 9.86 -1.85 -4.91
C PHE A 158 10.94 -0.89 -4.38
N VAL A 159 12.17 -1.09 -4.83
CA VAL A 159 13.32 -0.21 -4.59
C VAL A 159 13.89 0.14 -5.97
N PRO A 160 14.08 1.42 -6.28
CA PRO A 160 14.64 1.86 -7.56
C PRO A 160 16.00 1.24 -7.89
N LEU A 161 16.21 0.85 -9.16
CA LEU A 161 17.46 0.20 -9.61
C LEU A 161 18.66 1.16 -9.59
N ASP A 162 18.45 2.45 -9.84
CA ASP A 162 19.46 3.49 -9.69
C ASP A 162 19.97 3.61 -8.25
N GLU A 163 19.09 3.46 -7.26
CA GLU A 163 19.45 3.44 -5.85
C GLU A 163 20.23 2.17 -5.51
N LEU A 164 19.87 1.01 -6.05
CA LEU A 164 20.69 -0.20 -5.92
C LEU A 164 22.13 0.05 -6.40
N ARG A 165 22.29 0.68 -7.57
CA ARG A 165 23.62 1.04 -8.11
C ARG A 165 24.34 2.06 -7.24
N GLN A 166 23.65 3.09 -6.74
CA GLN A 166 24.22 4.12 -5.87
C GLN A 166 24.82 3.53 -4.59
N TYR A 167 24.19 2.50 -4.04
CA TYR A 167 24.63 1.83 -2.81
C TYR A 167 25.49 0.59 -3.07
N GLU A 168 25.83 0.29 -4.32
CA GLU A 168 26.61 -0.88 -4.74
C GLU A 168 25.99 -2.22 -4.30
N VAL A 169 24.66 -2.31 -4.37
CA VAL A 169 23.87 -3.48 -3.96
C VAL A 169 23.22 -4.11 -5.19
N SER A 170 23.35 -5.44 -5.34
CA SER A 170 22.62 -6.18 -6.37
C SER A 170 21.29 -6.72 -5.85
N ALA A 171 20.32 -6.89 -6.76
CA ALA A 171 19.04 -7.51 -6.40
C ALA A 171 19.22 -8.95 -5.88
N GLU A 172 20.24 -9.66 -6.38
CA GLU A 172 20.57 -11.02 -5.93
C GLU A 172 21.12 -11.03 -4.49
N GLN A 173 21.93 -10.04 -4.12
CA GLN A 173 22.39 -9.88 -2.73
C GLN A 173 21.22 -9.65 -1.77
N LEU A 174 20.23 -8.84 -2.17
CA LEU A 174 19.01 -8.65 -1.38
C LEU A 174 18.15 -9.93 -1.32
N ARG A 175 18.28 -10.84 -2.29
CA ARG A 175 17.51 -12.09 -2.33
C ARG A 175 18.07 -13.13 -1.36
N THR A 176 19.39 -13.20 -1.21
CA THR A 176 20.06 -14.21 -0.39
C THR A 176 20.22 -13.78 1.07
N GLY A 177 20.41 -12.48 1.34
CA GLY A 177 20.69 -11.96 2.68
C GLY A 177 21.99 -12.51 3.30
N PRO A 178 22.35 -12.10 4.54
CA PRO A 178 21.90 -10.92 5.27
C PRO A 178 22.38 -9.60 4.63
N ALA A 179 21.83 -8.45 5.06
CA ALA A 179 22.21 -7.16 4.49
C ALA A 179 23.70 -6.84 4.68
N THR A 180 24.38 -6.63 3.55
CA THR A 180 25.67 -5.93 3.49
C THR A 180 25.51 -4.51 4.03
N GLU A 181 26.62 -3.86 4.35
CA GLU A 181 26.62 -2.47 4.81
C GLU A 181 25.96 -1.52 3.77
N GLY A 182 26.21 -1.73 2.48
CA GLY A 182 25.52 -1.01 1.40
C GLY A 182 24.00 -1.23 1.41
N ALA A 183 23.57 -2.48 1.62
CA ALA A 183 22.15 -2.83 1.73
C ALA A 183 21.50 -2.19 2.97
N ARG A 184 22.18 -2.13 4.12
CA ARG A 184 21.65 -1.45 5.32
C ARG A 184 21.42 0.03 5.06
N ARG A 185 22.39 0.73 4.47
CA ARG A 185 22.22 2.14 4.11
C ARG A 185 21.09 2.38 3.10
N LEU A 186 20.96 1.49 2.10
CA LEU A 186 19.85 1.54 1.15
C LEU A 186 18.49 1.38 1.84
N LEU A 187 18.35 0.36 2.70
CA LEU A 187 17.11 0.10 3.46
C LEU A 187 16.79 1.22 4.45
N TRP A 188 17.82 1.82 5.06
CA TRP A 188 17.66 3.02 5.88
C TRP A 188 17.08 4.19 5.06
N LYS A 189 17.61 4.46 3.86
CA LYS A 189 17.04 5.48 2.95
C LYS A 189 15.57 5.20 2.63
N GLN A 190 15.20 3.94 2.37
CA GLN A 190 13.80 3.57 2.13
C GLN A 190 12.91 3.78 3.36
N SER A 191 13.43 3.51 4.56
CA SER A 191 12.70 3.76 5.81
C SER A 191 12.43 5.25 6.03
N VAL A 192 13.40 6.11 5.69
CA VAL A 192 13.26 7.57 5.76
C VAL A 192 12.18 8.03 4.77
N ARG A 193 12.19 7.54 3.53
CA ARG A 193 11.14 7.81 2.53
C ARG A 193 9.74 7.45 3.06
N ALA A 194 9.59 6.29 3.68
CA ALA A 194 8.32 5.88 4.29
C ALA A 194 7.92 6.77 5.47
N ARG A 195 8.87 7.10 6.35
CA ARG A 195 8.67 7.97 7.53
C ARG A 195 8.22 9.37 7.11
N ASP A 196 8.87 9.97 6.13
CA ASP A 196 8.56 11.33 5.66
C ASP A 196 7.14 11.41 5.08
N ALA A 197 6.75 10.44 4.25
CA ALA A 197 5.39 10.38 3.70
C ALA A 197 4.33 10.19 4.80
N LEU A 198 4.57 9.30 5.77
CA LEU A 198 3.68 9.13 6.93
C LEU A 198 3.54 10.40 7.77
N GLN A 199 4.62 11.19 7.90
CA GLN A 199 4.59 12.47 8.62
C GLN A 199 3.81 13.55 7.86
N ARG A 200 3.99 13.66 6.54
CA ARG A 200 3.23 14.62 5.71
C ARG A 200 1.73 14.38 5.76
N GLY A 201 1.31 13.12 5.91
CA GLY A 201 -0.09 12.74 6.03
C GLY A 201 -0.67 12.80 7.46
N ARG A 202 0.16 13.09 8.47
CA ARG A 202 -0.22 13.01 9.90
C ARG A 202 -1.36 13.97 10.27
N SER A 203 -1.33 15.17 9.71
CA SER A 203 -2.28 16.26 10.00
C SER A 203 -3.74 15.87 9.72
N LEU A 204 -3.98 14.85 8.88
CA LEU A 204 -5.32 14.32 8.66
C LEU A 204 -6.03 13.97 9.97
N ALA A 205 -5.32 13.40 10.93
CA ALA A 205 -5.94 12.97 12.18
C ALA A 205 -6.48 14.12 13.03
N ASP A 206 -5.90 15.32 12.91
CA ASP A 206 -6.32 16.48 13.69
C ASP A 206 -7.63 17.08 13.13
N ASP A 207 -7.91 16.82 11.86
CA ASP A 207 -9.15 17.20 11.16
C ASP A 207 -10.25 16.11 11.23
N LEU A 208 -9.95 14.94 11.82
CA LEU A 208 -10.90 13.83 11.95
C LEU A 208 -11.66 13.85 13.28
N GLY A 209 -12.95 13.50 13.22
CA GLY A 209 -13.73 13.19 14.42
C GLY A 209 -13.13 12.02 15.23
N LEU A 210 -13.36 12.01 16.55
CA LEU A 210 -12.68 11.17 17.55
C LEU A 210 -12.48 9.69 17.14
N ARG A 211 -13.53 9.03 16.65
CA ARG A 211 -13.47 7.60 16.27
C ARG A 211 -12.50 7.36 15.10
N LYS A 212 -12.59 8.17 14.05
CA LYS A 212 -11.71 8.05 12.86
C LYS A 212 -10.29 8.48 13.18
N ARG A 213 -10.14 9.55 13.97
CA ARG A 213 -8.85 10.01 14.49
C ARG A 213 -8.11 8.89 15.22
N TYR A 214 -8.79 8.22 16.15
CA TYR A 214 -8.21 7.10 16.89
C TYR A 214 -7.80 5.94 15.98
N ALA A 215 -8.66 5.56 15.03
CA ALA A 215 -8.34 4.49 14.08
C ALA A 215 -7.10 4.83 13.24
N LEU A 216 -7.01 6.06 12.71
CA LEU A 216 -5.85 6.51 11.95
C LEU A 216 -4.58 6.53 12.79
N LEU A 217 -4.65 7.10 14.00
CA LEU A 217 -3.55 7.16 14.94
C LEU A 217 -2.95 5.79 15.25
N ARG A 218 -3.81 4.76 15.39
CA ARG A 218 -3.37 3.37 15.61
C ARG A 218 -2.53 2.82 14.47
N TYR A 219 -2.95 3.03 13.23
CA TYR A 219 -2.15 2.61 12.08
C TYR A 219 -0.87 3.43 11.95
N TRP A 220 -0.95 4.73 12.18
CA TRP A 220 0.20 5.63 12.07
C TRP A 220 1.28 5.34 13.12
N HIS A 221 0.92 5.24 14.39
CA HIS A 221 1.87 4.87 15.45
C HIS A 221 2.40 3.44 15.27
N GLY A 222 1.55 2.51 14.81
CA GLY A 222 1.99 1.16 14.46
C GLY A 222 3.04 1.16 13.35
N ALA A 223 2.87 2.01 12.33
CA ALA A 223 3.83 2.18 11.25
C ALA A 223 5.16 2.75 11.75
N LEU A 224 5.14 3.79 12.58
CA LEU A 224 6.36 4.34 13.18
C LEU A 224 7.07 3.33 14.09
N ALA A 225 6.32 2.53 14.84
CA ALA A 225 6.90 1.49 15.67
C ALA A 225 7.59 0.41 14.83
N LEU A 226 7.03 0.03 13.68
CA LEU A 226 7.67 -0.89 12.74
C LEU A 226 8.93 -0.30 12.12
N LEU A 227 8.92 0.99 11.77
CA LEU A 227 10.11 1.69 11.30
C LEU A 227 11.22 1.72 12.35
N ASN A 228 10.88 1.98 13.61
CA ASN A 228 11.84 1.95 14.71
C ASN A 228 12.36 0.52 14.99
N GLU A 229 11.56 -0.51 14.74
CA GLU A 229 12.01 -1.89 14.86
C GLU A 229 12.99 -2.26 13.74
N LEU A 230 12.81 -1.74 12.52
CA LEU A 230 13.79 -1.87 11.44
C LEU A 230 15.14 -1.26 11.84
N ASP A 231 15.14 -0.06 12.41
CA ASP A 231 16.34 0.59 12.95
C ASP A 231 16.99 -0.26 14.05
N ARG A 232 16.21 -0.78 15.01
CA ARG A 232 16.72 -1.61 16.11
C ARG A 232 17.33 -2.93 15.65
N ARG A 233 16.80 -3.51 14.58
CA ARG A 233 17.30 -4.76 13.99
C ARG A 233 18.39 -4.53 12.95
N ASP A 234 18.88 -3.29 12.84
CA ASP A 234 19.91 -2.89 11.89
C ASP A 234 19.56 -3.36 10.46
N TYR A 235 18.28 -3.25 10.12
CA TYR A 235 17.70 -3.62 8.82
C TYR A 235 17.86 -5.10 8.42
N ASP A 236 18.02 -6.01 9.38
CA ASP A 236 17.93 -7.45 9.12
C ASP A 236 16.47 -7.89 8.89
N LEU A 237 16.11 -8.02 7.62
CA LEU A 237 14.80 -8.47 7.15
C LEU A 237 14.70 -9.99 6.97
N TRP A 238 15.81 -10.73 6.99
CA TRP A 238 15.88 -12.12 6.54
C TRP A 238 15.86 -13.12 7.68
N ALA A 239 16.44 -12.81 8.84
CA ALA A 239 16.51 -13.80 9.93
C ALA A 239 15.13 -14.13 10.51
N ALA A 240 14.21 -13.15 10.52
CA ALA A 240 12.84 -13.34 10.96
C ALA A 240 11.96 -12.19 10.45
N PRO A 241 10.66 -12.41 10.21
CA PRO A 241 9.72 -11.33 9.87
C PRO A 241 9.78 -10.19 10.89
N ILE A 242 9.78 -8.95 10.39
CA ILE A 242 9.66 -7.76 11.24
C ILE A 242 8.21 -7.64 11.68
N GLU A 243 7.94 -8.07 12.91
CA GLU A 243 6.64 -7.92 13.54
C GLU A 243 6.76 -7.19 14.87
N LEU A 244 5.78 -6.33 15.18
CA LEU A 244 5.65 -5.81 16.53
C LEU A 244 5.27 -6.96 17.46
N SER A 245 6.08 -7.20 18.50
CA SER A 245 5.76 -8.13 19.57
C SER A 245 4.43 -7.75 20.23
N ARG A 246 3.74 -8.72 20.88
CA ARG A 246 2.47 -8.43 21.58
C ARG A 246 2.60 -7.31 22.61
N LEU A 247 3.75 -7.25 23.30
CA LEU A 247 4.08 -6.20 24.25
C LEU A 247 4.29 -4.85 23.57
N ARG A 248 4.97 -4.80 22.42
CA ARG A 248 5.18 -3.54 21.67
C ARG A 248 3.90 -3.05 21.02
N ARG A 249 3.02 -3.95 20.56
CA ARG A 249 1.66 -3.60 20.12
C ARG A 249 0.84 -3.01 21.27
N LEU A 250 0.96 -3.58 22.48
CA LEU A 250 0.32 -3.07 23.69
C LEU A 250 0.93 -1.72 24.11
N GLU A 251 2.23 -1.54 24.02
CA GLU A 251 2.91 -0.28 24.34
C GLU A 251 2.51 0.83 23.36
N VAL A 252 2.47 0.55 22.06
CA VAL A 252 1.93 1.47 21.05
C VAL A 252 0.48 1.81 21.37
N TYR A 253 -0.31 0.83 21.80
CA TYR A 253 -1.69 1.03 22.24
C TYR A 253 -1.79 1.90 23.51
N LEU A 254 -0.92 1.70 24.50
CA LEU A 254 -0.86 2.48 25.73
C LEU A 254 -0.36 3.91 25.49
N LEU A 255 0.66 4.09 24.64
CA LEU A 255 1.14 5.42 24.22
C LEU A 255 0.04 6.21 23.50
N MET A 256 -0.89 5.55 22.81
CA MET A 256 -2.05 6.22 22.23
C MET A 256 -3.14 6.58 23.26
N LEU A 257 -3.32 5.75 24.30
CA LEU A 257 -4.31 6.00 25.35
C LEU A 257 -3.85 7.07 26.35
N PHE A 258 -2.55 7.10 26.66
CA PHE A 258 -1.95 7.95 27.67
C PHE A 258 -1.11 9.10 27.08
N GLY A 259 -0.78 9.06 25.80
CA GLY A 259 -0.18 10.17 25.05
C GLY A 259 -1.22 11.24 24.73
N ARG A 260 -1.73 11.92 25.77
CA ARG A 260 -2.44 13.20 25.64
C ARG A 260 -1.48 14.34 25.97
N ARG A 261 -1.14 15.12 24.94
CA ARG A 261 -1.35 16.58 24.80
C ARG A 261 -0.35 17.13 23.80
#